data_AF-A0A0G0H2M1-F1
#
_entry.id   AF-A0A0G0H2M1-F1
#
_cell.length_a   1.000
_cell.length_b   1.000
_cell.length_c   1.000
_cell.angle_alpha   90.00
_cell.angle_beta   90.00
_cell.angle_gamma   90.00
#
_symmetry.space_group_name_H-M   'P 1'
#
loop_
_entity.id
_entity.type
_entity.pdbx_description
1 polymer ?
#
loop_
_entity_poly.entity_id
_entity_poly.type
_entity_poly.pdbx_seq_one_letter_code
_entity_poly.pdbx_strand_id
1 'polypeptide(L)'
;MKWVARRVMVADMQNAKNMAKNGNSKSSKASNLLELQTVVFAKGSYKKVNGLGFKVKSVIKSDGKIEPFSLDKLGKSIIAAGRDTKAFKQKKAIKILSRVKKLVNELNMKTITTTEIRDLVEPVIASEGYFKTARYYILYKERKEQTKRLTFKLLEPEMTENARLTLVSRCSKQSMTGETIETPGQIFWRVARHLAKAEINWADETEVEKWSQIFFEKMARFKFICT
;
A
#
# COMPACT_ATOMS: atom_id res chain seq x y z
N MET A 1 -8.97 -13.79 -14.69
CA MET A 1 -9.18 -14.59 -13.46
C MET A 1 -9.59 -13.72 -12.25
N LYS A 2 -10.64 -12.90 -12.36
CA LYS A 2 -11.15 -12.05 -11.25
C LYS A 2 -12.42 -12.62 -10.57
N TRP A 3 -12.92 -13.77 -11.04
CA TRP A 3 -14.24 -14.30 -10.66
C TRP A 3 -14.23 -15.40 -9.58
N VAL A 4 -13.09 -16.01 -9.27
CA VAL A 4 -13.04 -17.16 -8.35
C VAL A 4 -13.01 -16.72 -6.88
N ALA A 5 -12.26 -15.66 -6.54
CA ALA A 5 -12.08 -15.20 -5.16
C ALA A 5 -13.37 -14.66 -4.51
N ARG A 6 -14.28 -14.07 -5.31
CA ARG A 6 -15.52 -13.48 -4.80
C ARG A 6 -16.59 -14.55 -4.48
N ARG A 7 -16.49 -15.75 -5.08
CA ARG A 7 -17.43 -16.87 -4.86
C ARG A 7 -17.11 -17.66 -3.59
N VAL A 8 -15.83 -17.81 -3.26
CA VAL A 8 -15.37 -18.51 -2.04
C VAL A 8 -15.80 -17.76 -0.78
N MET A 9 -15.72 -16.41 -0.78
CA MET A 9 -16.13 -15.59 0.36
C MET A 9 -17.63 -15.69 0.72
N VAL A 10 -18.52 -15.86 -0.27
CA VAL A 10 -19.97 -15.95 -0.02
C VAL A 10 -20.34 -17.32 0.56
N ALA A 11 -19.67 -18.39 0.10
CA ALA A 11 -19.87 -19.75 0.59
C ALA A 11 -19.42 -19.91 2.07
N ASP A 12 -18.31 -19.28 2.45
CA ASP A 12 -17.82 -19.31 3.84
C ASP A 12 -18.75 -18.58 4.81
N MET A 13 -19.43 -17.53 4.35
CA MET A 13 -20.36 -16.74 5.17
C MET A 13 -21.67 -17.49 5.47
N GLN A 14 -22.11 -18.37 4.57
CA GLN A 14 -23.26 -19.25 4.77
C GLN A 14 -22.90 -20.47 5.64
N ASN A 15 -21.68 -21.01 5.49
CA ASN A 15 -21.21 -22.14 6.30
C ASN A 15 -20.98 -21.75 7.78
N ALA A 16 -20.51 -20.52 8.04
CA ALA A 16 -20.35 -19.99 9.39
C ALA A 16 -21.69 -19.82 10.16
N LYS A 17 -22.81 -19.57 9.46
CA LYS A 17 -24.15 -19.53 10.05
C LYS A 17 -24.69 -20.92 10.41
N ASN A 18 -24.30 -21.95 9.65
CA ASN A 18 -24.73 -23.33 9.89
C ASN A 18 -23.92 -24.03 11.00
N MET A 19 -22.64 -23.67 11.18
CA MET A 19 -21.79 -24.20 12.26
C MET A 19 -22.14 -23.70 13.66
N ALA A 20 -22.92 -22.63 13.79
CA ALA A 20 -23.40 -22.14 15.09
C ALA A 20 -24.58 -22.94 15.67
N LYS A 21 -25.18 -23.86 14.89
CA LYS A 21 -26.39 -24.61 15.28
C LYS A 21 -26.17 -26.04 15.77
N ASN A 22 -25.00 -26.63 15.59
CA ASN A 22 -24.74 -28.00 16.06
C ASN A 22 -23.60 -28.05 17.07
N GLY A 23 -23.98 -28.04 18.34
CA GLY A 23 -23.09 -28.37 19.44
C GLY A 23 -22.76 -29.86 19.47
N ASN A 24 -21.59 -30.12 20.07
CA ASN A 24 -21.17 -31.38 20.68
C ASN A 24 -20.42 -32.42 19.82
N SER A 25 -19.09 -32.35 19.88
CA SER A 25 -18.26 -33.52 20.19
C SER A 25 -16.90 -33.05 20.75
N LYS A 26 -16.68 -33.39 22.03
CA LYS A 26 -15.44 -33.21 22.78
C LYS A 26 -14.65 -34.52 22.67
N SER A 27 -13.45 -34.50 22.09
CA SER A 27 -12.33 -35.38 22.51
C SER A 27 -10.99 -35.09 21.80
N SER A 28 -10.95 -34.42 20.64
CA SER A 28 -9.69 -34.12 19.93
C SER A 28 -9.15 -32.69 20.08
N LYS A 29 -9.81 -31.84 20.89
CA LYS A 29 -9.49 -30.40 21.02
C LYS A 29 -8.42 -30.06 22.08
N ALA A 30 -8.08 -30.98 22.98
CA ALA A 30 -7.17 -30.68 24.10
C ALA A 30 -5.68 -30.75 23.70
N SER A 31 -5.30 -31.71 22.85
CA SER A 31 -3.91 -31.90 22.40
C SER A 31 -3.43 -30.77 21.47
N ASN A 32 -4.30 -30.23 20.61
CA ASN A 32 -4.00 -29.06 19.76
C ASN A 32 -3.99 -27.71 20.51
N LEU A 33 -4.52 -27.67 21.74
CA LEU A 33 -4.54 -26.44 22.55
C LEU A 33 -3.25 -26.25 23.36
N LEU A 34 -2.61 -27.37 23.73
CA LEU A 34 -1.33 -27.39 24.45
C LEU A 34 -0.13 -27.02 23.55
N GLU A 35 -0.17 -27.36 22.26
CA GLU A 35 0.82 -26.86 21.28
C GLU A 35 0.67 -25.37 20.95
N LEU A 36 -0.48 -24.76 21.28
CA LEU A 36 -0.70 -23.33 21.10
C LEU A 36 -0.26 -22.49 22.32
N GLN A 37 0.12 -23.13 23.44
CA GLN A 37 0.40 -22.45 24.71
C GLN A 37 1.88 -22.28 25.06
N THR A 38 2.84 -22.93 24.40
CA THR A 38 4.25 -22.87 24.84
C THR A 38 5.13 -21.86 24.13
N VAL A 39 4.59 -21.00 23.27
CA VAL A 39 5.43 -20.00 22.61
C VAL A 39 5.44 -18.69 23.40
N VAL A 40 6.14 -18.75 24.52
CA VAL A 40 6.60 -17.58 25.29
C VAL A 40 7.68 -16.89 24.43
N PHE A 41 7.28 -15.90 23.64
CA PHE A 41 8.14 -15.25 22.64
C PHE A 41 8.92 -14.07 23.22
N ALA A 42 10.14 -14.35 23.68
CA ALA A 42 11.17 -13.33 23.88
C ALA A 42 11.66 -12.75 22.53
N LYS A 43 12.17 -11.51 22.58
CA LYS A 43 12.83 -10.79 21.48
C LYS A 43 13.95 -11.67 20.87
N GLY A 44 13.69 -12.40 19.78
CA GLY A 44 14.76 -13.15 19.09
C GLY A 44 14.36 -14.32 18.18
N SER A 45 13.15 -14.87 18.24
CA SER A 45 12.90 -16.21 17.67
C SER A 45 12.06 -16.25 16.40
N TYR A 46 12.49 -15.56 15.34
CA TYR A 46 12.02 -15.89 13.98
C TYR A 46 12.98 -16.81 13.21
N LYS A 47 14.17 -17.09 13.77
CA LYS A 47 15.08 -18.09 13.23
C LYS A 47 14.54 -19.48 13.60
N LYS A 48 14.35 -20.32 12.57
CA LYS A 48 13.86 -21.71 12.59
C LYS A 48 12.33 -21.90 12.69
N VAL A 49 11.65 -21.63 11.59
CA VAL A 49 10.53 -22.48 11.12
C VAL A 49 10.78 -22.96 9.70
N ASN A 50 12.01 -23.35 9.39
CA ASN A 50 12.31 -24.19 8.22
C ASN A 50 11.91 -25.63 8.57
N GLY A 51 10.61 -25.93 8.58
CA GLY A 51 10.14 -27.27 8.94
C GLY A 51 8.62 -27.51 8.97
N LEU A 52 7.78 -26.48 8.83
CA LEU A 52 6.32 -26.66 8.78
C LEU A 52 5.79 -26.47 7.35
N GLY A 53 5.97 -27.49 6.52
CA GLY A 53 5.10 -27.88 5.40
C GLY A 53 4.54 -26.81 4.45
N PHE A 54 5.26 -25.73 4.15
CA PHE A 54 4.82 -24.80 3.11
C PHE A 54 4.98 -25.44 1.73
N LYS A 55 3.88 -25.48 0.96
CA LYS A 55 3.92 -25.88 -0.45
C LYS A 55 4.68 -24.85 -1.29
N VAL A 56 4.56 -23.57 -0.92
CA VAL A 56 5.33 -22.47 -1.48
C VAL A 56 6.76 -22.53 -0.97
N LYS A 57 7.71 -22.73 -1.88
CA LYS A 57 9.16 -22.79 -1.61
C LYS A 57 9.88 -21.51 -1.98
N SER A 58 9.41 -20.81 -3.00
CA SER A 58 10.14 -19.68 -3.60
C SER A 58 9.23 -18.47 -3.87
N VAL A 59 9.84 -17.29 -3.86
CA VAL A 59 9.21 -16.00 -4.17
C VAL A 59 9.90 -15.36 -5.36
N ILE A 60 9.12 -14.94 -6.36
CA ILE A 60 9.60 -14.10 -7.47
C ILE A 60 9.41 -12.64 -7.08
N LYS A 61 10.50 -11.87 -7.09
CA LYS A 61 10.47 -10.42 -6.86
C LYS A 61 9.99 -9.67 -8.09
N SER A 62 9.63 -8.40 -7.90
CA SER A 62 9.19 -7.51 -8.98
C SER A 62 10.25 -7.27 -10.06
N ASP A 63 11.52 -7.51 -9.76
CA ASP A 63 12.67 -7.44 -10.69
C ASP A 63 12.94 -8.79 -11.39
N GLY A 64 12.12 -9.82 -11.13
CA GLY A 64 12.30 -11.18 -11.66
C GLY A 64 13.22 -12.07 -10.83
N LYS A 65 13.90 -11.55 -9.80
CA LYS A 65 14.81 -12.34 -8.97
C LYS A 65 14.04 -13.35 -8.11
N ILE A 66 14.55 -14.58 -8.03
CA ILE A 66 13.96 -15.65 -7.20
C ILE A 66 14.68 -15.72 -5.84
N GLU A 67 13.92 -15.77 -4.75
CA GLU A 67 14.42 -15.93 -3.38
C GLU A 67 13.60 -17.00 -2.64
N PRO A 68 14.15 -17.76 -1.68
CA PRO A 68 13.36 -18.66 -0.84
C PRO A 68 12.23 -17.94 -0.10
N PHE A 69 11.06 -18.58 -0.01
CA PHE A 69 9.95 -18.06 0.77
C PHE A 69 10.31 -18.05 2.26
N SER A 70 10.12 -16.89 2.90
CA SER A 70 10.43 -16.69 4.33
C SER A 70 9.26 -16.04 5.05
N LEU A 71 8.66 -16.80 5.96
CA LEU A 71 7.57 -16.31 6.82
C LEU A 71 8.07 -15.25 7.81
N ASP A 72 9.32 -15.34 8.26
CA ASP A 72 9.97 -14.34 9.12
C ASP A 72 9.99 -12.97 8.43
N LYS A 73 10.46 -12.95 7.17
CA LYS A 73 10.54 -11.73 6.37
C LYS A 73 9.17 -11.08 6.20
N LEU A 74 8.14 -11.88 5.96
CA LEU A 74 6.76 -11.42 5.87
C LEU A 74 6.25 -10.87 7.21
N GLY A 75 6.51 -11.57 8.32
CA GLY A 75 6.13 -11.13 9.67
C GLY A 75 6.77 -9.80 10.06
N LYS A 76 8.08 -9.65 9.82
CA LYS A 76 8.82 -8.39 10.03
C LYS A 76 8.23 -7.24 9.23
N SER A 77 7.86 -7.49 7.97
CA SER A 77 7.21 -6.50 7.12
C SER A 77 5.87 -6.03 7.72
N ILE A 78 5.02 -6.96 8.17
CA ILE A 78 3.69 -6.62 8.75
C ILE A 78 3.84 -5.84 10.05
N ILE A 79 4.83 -6.19 10.89
CA ILE A 79 5.14 -5.46 12.12
C ILE A 79 5.61 -4.04 11.81
N ALA A 80 6.50 -3.88 10.82
CA ALA A 80 6.99 -2.57 10.40
C ALA A 80 5.83 -1.69 9.90
N ALA A 81 4.97 -2.21 9.01
CA ALA A 81 3.81 -1.49 8.50
C ALA A 81 2.85 -1.04 9.62
N GLY A 82 2.58 -1.92 10.60
CA GLY A 82 1.76 -1.59 11.77
C GLY A 82 2.37 -0.49 12.64
N ARG A 83 3.70 -0.50 12.83
CA ARG A 83 4.43 0.53 13.57
C ARG A 83 4.42 1.86 12.85
N ASP A 84 4.74 1.88 11.55
CA ASP A 84 4.83 3.10 10.73
C ASP A 84 3.48 3.83 10.66
N THR A 85 2.39 3.06 10.56
CA THR A 85 1.03 3.61 10.53
C THR A 85 0.44 3.88 11.91
N LYS A 86 1.14 3.48 12.99
CA LYS A 86 0.67 3.51 14.39
C LYS A 86 -0.65 2.77 14.63
N ALA A 87 -1.02 1.82 13.76
CA ALA A 87 -2.31 1.15 13.80
C ALA A 87 -2.34 -0.05 14.75
N PHE A 88 -1.23 -0.80 14.83
CA PHE A 88 -1.15 -1.98 15.69
C PHE A 88 0.29 -2.35 16.06
N LYS A 89 0.41 -3.10 17.15
CA LYS A 89 1.69 -3.62 17.69
C LYS A 89 1.86 -5.11 17.35
N GLN A 90 2.98 -5.68 17.79
CA GLN A 90 3.42 -7.04 17.48
C GLN A 90 2.36 -8.13 17.71
N LYS A 91 1.57 -8.07 18.80
CA LYS A 91 0.53 -9.08 19.11
C LYS A 91 -0.52 -9.21 17.99
N LYS A 92 -0.97 -8.09 17.42
CA LYS A 92 -1.94 -8.07 16.32
C LYS A 92 -1.29 -8.46 14.99
N ALA A 93 -0.04 -8.03 14.76
CA ALA A 93 0.73 -8.44 13.58
C ALA A 93 0.88 -9.96 13.47
N ILE A 94 1.11 -10.65 14.59
CA ILE A 94 1.18 -12.11 14.65
C ILE A 94 -0.16 -12.75 14.26
N LYS A 95 -1.29 -12.20 14.73
CA LYS A 95 -2.63 -12.68 14.36
C LYS A 95 -2.87 -12.53 12.85
N ILE A 96 -2.51 -11.39 12.27
CA ILE A 96 -2.60 -11.13 10.83
C ILE A 96 -1.72 -12.13 10.07
N LEU A 97 -0.45 -12.29 10.47
CA LEU A 97 0.49 -13.23 9.86
C LEU A 97 -0.04 -14.67 9.90
N SER A 98 -0.68 -15.09 10.99
CA SER A 98 -1.25 -16.43 11.11
C SER A 98 -2.37 -16.69 10.10
N ARG A 99 -3.17 -15.67 9.76
CA ARG A 99 -4.21 -15.75 8.73
C ARG A 99 -3.61 -15.78 7.34
N VAL A 100 -2.64 -14.90 7.05
CA VAL A 100 -1.93 -14.89 5.77
C VAL A 100 -1.22 -16.23 5.52
N LYS A 101 -0.61 -16.82 6.56
CA LYS A 101 0.00 -18.16 6.50
C LYS A 101 -0.97 -19.23 5.99
N LYS A 102 -2.22 -19.22 6.48
CA LYS A 102 -3.25 -20.18 6.05
C LYS A 102 -3.57 -20.01 4.56
N LEU A 103 -3.84 -18.78 4.15
CA LEU A 103 -4.13 -18.45 2.75
C LEU A 103 -2.99 -18.84 1.81
N VAL A 104 -1.73 -18.57 2.19
CA VAL A 104 -0.57 -18.95 1.38
C VAL A 104 -0.45 -20.48 1.21
N ASN A 105 -0.80 -21.26 2.23
CA ASN A 105 -0.80 -22.72 2.14
C ASN A 105 -1.93 -23.28 1.27
N GLU A 106 -3.07 -22.59 1.23
CA GLU A 106 -4.24 -22.99 0.42
C GLU A 106 -4.01 -22.82 -1.09
N LEU A 107 -3.13 -21.92 -1.51
CA LEU A 107 -2.82 -21.68 -2.93
C LEU A 107 -2.23 -22.89 -3.66
N ASN A 108 -1.72 -23.90 -2.94
CA ASN A 108 -1.20 -25.14 -3.51
C ASN A 108 -0.12 -24.94 -4.61
N MET A 109 0.63 -23.85 -4.55
CA MET A 109 1.66 -23.49 -5.53
C MET A 109 3.07 -23.66 -4.96
N LYS A 110 4.06 -23.96 -5.81
CA LYS A 110 5.49 -24.04 -5.42
C LYS A 110 6.18 -22.68 -5.38
N THR A 111 5.71 -21.73 -6.18
CA THR A 111 6.32 -20.40 -6.35
C THR A 111 5.21 -19.36 -6.31
N ILE A 112 5.46 -18.23 -5.66
CA ILE A 112 4.54 -17.10 -5.57
C ILE A 112 5.27 -15.80 -5.90
N THR A 113 4.60 -14.80 -6.44
CA THR A 113 5.19 -13.48 -6.67
C THR A 113 5.07 -12.58 -5.44
N THR A 114 5.94 -11.58 -5.34
CA THR A 114 5.85 -10.56 -4.28
C THR A 114 4.54 -9.77 -4.37
N THR A 115 4.00 -9.61 -5.58
CA THR A 115 2.70 -8.98 -5.82
C THR A 115 1.56 -9.84 -5.29
N GLU A 116 1.54 -11.15 -5.56
CA GLU A 116 0.52 -12.05 -5.03
C GLU A 116 0.57 -12.13 -3.49
N ILE A 117 1.76 -12.16 -2.88
CA ILE A 117 1.87 -12.10 -1.41
C ILE A 117 1.22 -10.82 -0.87
N ARG A 118 1.44 -9.69 -1.52
CA ARG A 118 0.86 -8.40 -1.14
C ARG A 118 -0.66 -8.42 -1.29
N ASP A 119 -1.18 -8.94 -2.40
CA ASP A 119 -2.61 -9.05 -2.69
C ASP A 119 -3.33 -9.98 -1.69
N LEU A 120 -2.61 -10.89 -1.01
CA LEU A 120 -3.13 -11.69 0.10
C LEU A 120 -3.09 -10.94 1.43
N VAL A 121 -2.01 -10.19 1.69
CA VAL A 121 -1.80 -9.50 2.97
C VAL A 121 -2.77 -8.33 3.13
N GLU A 122 -2.97 -7.55 2.08
CA GLU A 122 -3.81 -6.36 2.08
C GLU A 122 -5.26 -6.63 2.56
N PRO A 123 -6.04 -7.55 1.96
CA PRO A 123 -7.41 -7.78 2.39
C PRO A 123 -7.48 -8.35 3.81
N VAL A 124 -6.48 -9.13 4.25
CA VAL A 124 -6.42 -9.63 5.63
C VAL A 124 -6.24 -8.48 6.62
N ILE A 125 -5.34 -7.53 6.33
CA ILE A 125 -5.13 -6.35 7.17
C ILE A 125 -6.39 -5.46 7.16
N ALA A 126 -7.00 -5.24 6.00
CA ALA A 126 -8.22 -4.46 5.85
C ALA A 126 -9.41 -5.07 6.60
N SER A 127 -9.57 -6.41 6.55
CA SER A 127 -10.66 -7.14 7.23
C SER A 127 -10.60 -7.04 8.76
N GLU A 128 -9.43 -6.74 9.33
CA GLU A 128 -9.25 -6.49 10.77
C GLU A 128 -9.40 -4.98 11.11
N GLY A 129 -9.83 -4.15 10.15
CA GLY A 129 -10.11 -2.72 10.33
C GLY A 129 -8.91 -1.79 10.15
N TYR A 130 -7.74 -2.32 9.78
CA TYR A 130 -6.51 -1.52 9.67
C TYR A 130 -6.29 -0.97 8.26
N PHE A 131 -7.27 -0.24 7.71
CA PHE A 131 -7.25 0.26 6.34
C PHE A 131 -6.01 1.10 6.01
N LYS A 132 -5.56 1.96 6.94
CA LYS A 132 -4.34 2.77 6.78
C LYS A 132 -3.09 1.91 6.58
N THR A 133 -3.02 0.77 7.27
CA THR A 133 -1.91 -0.19 7.13
C THR A 133 -2.07 -1.07 5.90
N ALA A 134 -3.29 -1.43 5.50
CA ALA A 134 -3.54 -2.14 4.25
C ALA A 134 -3.05 -1.31 3.04
N ARG A 135 -3.32 0.01 3.05
CA ARG A 135 -2.77 0.95 2.06
C ARG A 135 -1.24 0.93 1.98
N TYR A 136 -0.52 0.66 3.06
CA TYR A 136 0.94 0.53 3.02
C TYR A 136 1.42 -0.56 2.05
N TYR A 137 0.62 -1.63 1.92
CA TYR A 137 0.89 -2.72 0.99
C TYR A 137 0.47 -2.36 -0.44
N ILE A 138 -0.56 -1.54 -0.64
CA ILE A 138 -0.98 -1.00 -1.95
C ILE A 138 0.08 -0.05 -2.54
N LEU A 139 0.56 0.89 -1.72
CA LEU A 139 1.24 2.12 -2.16
C LEU A 139 2.70 1.95 -2.63
N TYR A 140 3.23 0.73 -2.74
CA TYR A 140 4.62 0.53 -3.21
C TYR A 140 4.78 0.76 -4.73
N LYS A 141 3.69 0.69 -5.51
CA LYS A 141 3.72 1.11 -6.92
C LYS A 141 3.71 2.64 -7.05
N GLU A 142 2.82 3.30 -6.33
CA GLU A 142 2.67 4.77 -6.36
C GLU A 142 3.93 5.49 -5.89
N ARG A 143 4.65 5.00 -4.88
CA ARG A 143 5.87 5.69 -4.40
C ARG A 143 7.04 5.61 -5.40
N LYS A 144 7.17 4.50 -6.13
CA LYS A 144 8.21 4.32 -7.17
C LYS A 144 7.84 5.12 -8.43
N GLU A 145 6.54 5.24 -8.72
CA GLU A 145 6.04 6.20 -9.70
C GLU A 145 6.26 7.64 -9.23
N GLN A 146 6.01 8.02 -7.97
CA GLN A 146 6.30 9.34 -7.41
C GLN A 146 7.76 9.74 -7.57
N THR A 147 8.70 8.83 -7.35
CA THR A 147 10.13 9.10 -7.60
C THR A 147 10.43 9.25 -9.09
N LYS A 148 9.73 8.55 -9.98
CA LYS A 148 9.76 8.78 -11.45
C LYS A 148 8.99 10.05 -11.86
N ARG A 149 7.98 10.51 -11.12
CA ARG A 149 7.19 11.72 -11.37
C ARG A 149 8.00 13.00 -11.10
N LEU A 150 9.03 12.91 -10.27
CA LEU A 150 10.02 13.99 -10.10
C LEU A 150 10.87 14.23 -11.36
N THR A 151 10.81 13.36 -12.39
CA THR A 151 11.43 13.63 -13.70
C THR A 151 10.50 14.33 -14.68
N PHE A 152 9.40 14.94 -14.23
CA PHE A 152 8.70 15.93 -15.05
C PHE A 152 9.58 17.17 -15.16
N LYS A 153 10.23 17.36 -16.30
CA LYS A 153 11.01 18.58 -16.57
C LYS A 153 10.03 19.74 -16.67
N LEU A 154 10.03 20.60 -15.66
CA LEU A 154 9.21 21.80 -15.64
C LEU A 154 9.57 22.67 -16.83
N LEU A 155 8.60 22.87 -17.72
CA LEU A 155 8.69 23.85 -18.79
C LEU A 155 8.60 25.24 -18.15
N GLU A 156 9.53 26.13 -18.48
CA GLU A 156 9.33 27.54 -18.17
C GLU A 156 8.43 28.16 -19.24
N PRO A 157 7.24 28.68 -18.87
CA PRO A 157 6.31 29.26 -19.83
C PRO A 157 6.87 30.53 -20.47
N GLU A 158 6.75 30.64 -21.79
CA GLU A 158 7.15 31.82 -22.55
C GLU A 158 6.15 32.95 -22.33
N MET A 159 6.60 34.07 -21.77
CA MET A 159 5.75 35.23 -21.52
C MET A 159 6.55 36.53 -21.58
N THR A 160 5.84 37.65 -21.62
CA THR A 160 6.48 38.97 -21.56
C THR A 160 7.08 39.21 -20.18
N GLU A 161 8.12 40.03 -20.13
CA GLU A 161 8.83 40.33 -18.88
C GLU A 161 7.89 40.93 -17.81
N ASN A 162 6.96 41.79 -18.22
CA ASN A 162 5.97 42.38 -17.31
C ASN A 162 5.02 41.33 -16.70
N ALA A 163 4.58 40.35 -17.51
CA ALA A 163 3.75 39.25 -17.03
C ALA A 163 4.53 38.38 -16.05
N ARG A 164 5.79 38.10 -16.35
CA ARG A 164 6.71 37.34 -15.49
C ARG A 164 6.87 38.02 -14.13
N LEU A 165 7.20 39.30 -14.12
CA LEU A 165 7.38 40.09 -12.90
C LEU A 165 6.09 40.17 -12.06
N THR A 166 4.95 40.37 -12.72
CA THR A 166 3.65 40.41 -12.03
C THR A 166 3.30 39.07 -11.37
N LEU A 167 3.50 37.97 -12.09
CA LEU A 167 3.25 36.62 -11.56
C LEU A 167 4.17 36.31 -10.37
N VAL A 168 5.47 36.59 -10.51
CA VAL A 168 6.46 36.29 -9.49
C VAL A 168 6.26 37.16 -8.25
N SER A 169 5.96 38.45 -8.41
CA SER A 169 5.75 39.36 -7.25
C SER A 169 4.48 39.06 -6.47
N ARG A 170 3.38 38.69 -7.14
CA ARG A 170 2.07 38.50 -6.48
C ARG A 170 1.77 37.06 -6.09
N CYS A 171 2.23 36.08 -6.87
CA CYS A 171 1.78 34.69 -6.75
C CYS A 171 2.85 33.74 -6.23
N SER A 172 4.13 34.14 -6.24
CA SER A 172 5.22 33.31 -5.72
C SER A 172 5.11 33.17 -4.20
N LYS A 173 5.52 32.01 -3.69
CA LYS A 173 5.73 31.87 -2.25
C LYS A 173 6.91 32.72 -1.80
N GLN A 174 6.75 33.29 -0.61
CA GLN A 174 7.83 33.97 0.07
C GLN A 174 8.52 33.01 1.04
N SER A 175 9.84 33.14 1.12
CA SER A 175 10.64 32.57 2.20
C SER A 175 10.29 33.21 3.53
N MET A 176 10.73 32.62 4.65
CA MET A 176 10.62 33.21 5.99
C MET A 176 11.35 34.57 6.09
N THR A 177 12.27 34.84 5.17
CA THR A 177 13.01 36.10 5.02
C THR A 177 12.36 37.11 4.07
N GLY A 178 11.21 36.77 3.46
CA GLY A 178 10.51 37.61 2.48
C GLY A 178 11.02 37.49 1.04
N GLU A 179 12.02 36.65 0.79
CA GLU A 179 12.58 36.43 -0.55
C GLU A 179 11.67 35.58 -1.44
N THR A 180 11.69 35.86 -2.73
CA THR A 180 10.90 35.13 -3.73
C THR A 180 11.59 33.83 -4.14
N ILE A 181 10.95 32.69 -3.91
CA ILE A 181 11.59 31.36 -4.07
C ILE A 181 11.12 30.54 -5.28
N GLU A 182 10.09 30.98 -6.00
CA GLU A 182 9.51 30.21 -7.13
C GLU A 182 9.70 30.89 -8.50
N THR A 183 9.99 30.11 -9.54
CA THR A 183 9.89 30.49 -10.96
C THR A 183 8.44 30.43 -11.47
N PRO A 184 8.10 31.08 -12.60
CA PRO A 184 6.78 30.95 -13.23
C PRO A 184 6.32 29.50 -13.42
N GLY A 185 7.20 28.63 -13.93
CA GLY A 185 6.92 27.20 -14.06
C GLY A 185 6.61 26.53 -12.72
N GLN A 186 7.36 26.86 -11.67
CA GLN A 186 7.13 26.31 -10.32
C GLN A 186 5.81 26.80 -9.72
N ILE A 187 5.45 28.07 -9.92
CA ILE A 187 4.16 28.63 -9.47
C ILE A 187 3.00 27.87 -10.13
N PHE A 188 3.00 27.78 -11.47
CA PHE A 188 1.95 27.07 -12.19
C PHE A 188 1.89 25.59 -11.83
N TRP A 189 3.03 24.94 -11.62
CA TRP A 189 3.04 23.54 -11.20
C TRP A 189 2.41 23.34 -9.82
N ARG A 190 2.74 24.21 -8.87
CA ARG A 190 2.12 24.20 -7.54
C ARG A 190 0.61 24.38 -7.62
N VAL A 191 0.14 25.33 -8.41
CA VAL A 191 -1.30 25.59 -8.61
C VAL A 191 -1.97 24.39 -9.27
N ALA A 192 -1.37 23.82 -10.33
CA ALA A 192 -1.89 22.66 -11.04
C ALA A 192 -2.07 21.46 -10.11
N ARG A 193 -1.08 21.18 -9.26
CA ARG A 193 -1.17 20.15 -8.23
C ARG A 193 -2.27 20.45 -7.21
N HIS A 194 -2.50 21.70 -6.87
CA HIS A 194 -3.57 22.07 -5.94
C HIS A 194 -4.96 21.81 -6.55
N LEU A 195 -5.17 22.19 -7.81
CA LEU A 195 -6.42 21.94 -8.53
C LEU A 195 -6.69 20.44 -8.67
N ALA A 196 -5.69 19.69 -9.10
CA ALA A 196 -5.81 18.25 -9.32
C ALA A 196 -6.03 17.45 -8.02
N LYS A 197 -5.81 18.03 -6.82
CA LYS A 197 -6.15 17.34 -5.57
C LYS A 197 -7.64 17.01 -5.45
N ALA A 198 -8.52 17.73 -6.14
CA ALA A 198 -9.94 17.40 -6.18
C ALA A 198 -10.19 15.99 -6.77
N GLU A 199 -9.32 15.50 -7.65
CA GLU A 199 -9.42 14.19 -8.29
C GLU A 199 -9.27 13.04 -7.29
N ILE A 200 -8.72 13.29 -6.10
CA ILE A 200 -8.66 12.30 -5.00
C ILE A 200 -10.06 11.79 -4.62
N ASN A 201 -11.09 12.63 -4.79
CA ASN A 201 -12.46 12.24 -4.44
C ASN A 201 -13.09 11.25 -5.44
N TRP A 202 -12.55 11.18 -6.66
CA TRP A 202 -13.11 10.41 -7.76
C TRP A 202 -12.19 9.27 -8.23
N ALA A 203 -10.89 9.35 -7.92
CA ALA A 203 -9.87 8.40 -8.38
C ALA A 203 -8.67 8.28 -7.41
N ASP A 204 -7.62 7.59 -7.84
CA ASP A 204 -6.39 7.36 -7.07
C ASP A 204 -5.34 8.48 -7.27
N GLU A 205 -4.20 8.38 -6.58
CA GLU A 205 -3.11 9.36 -6.68
C GLU A 205 -2.44 9.37 -8.07
N THR A 206 -2.68 8.37 -8.92
CA THR A 206 -2.17 8.33 -10.29
C THR A 206 -2.92 9.29 -11.21
N GLU A 207 -4.23 9.41 -11.05
CA GLU A 207 -5.04 10.38 -11.81
C GLU A 207 -4.74 11.82 -11.36
N VAL A 208 -4.49 12.06 -10.07
CA VAL A 208 -4.09 13.40 -9.57
C VAL A 208 -2.86 13.94 -10.30
N GLU A 209 -1.86 13.09 -10.56
CA GLU A 209 -0.64 13.53 -11.25
C GLU A 209 -0.91 13.82 -12.72
N LYS A 210 -1.64 12.94 -13.39
CA LYS A 210 -2.02 13.11 -14.80
C LYS A 210 -2.79 14.42 -14.99
N TRP A 211 -3.77 14.69 -14.14
CA TRP A 211 -4.50 15.96 -14.15
C TRP A 211 -3.61 17.15 -13.79
N SER A 212 -2.67 17.00 -12.86
CA SER A 212 -1.69 18.06 -12.56
C SER A 212 -0.88 18.43 -13.80
N GLN A 213 -0.42 17.44 -14.59
CA GLN A 213 0.32 17.69 -15.82
C GLN A 213 -0.55 18.38 -16.88
N ILE A 214 -1.79 17.95 -17.05
CA ILE A 214 -2.74 18.57 -18.00
C ILE A 214 -3.00 20.02 -17.61
N PHE A 215 -3.35 20.30 -16.35
CA PHE A 215 -3.59 21.67 -15.90
C PHE A 215 -2.35 22.54 -16.04
N PHE A 216 -1.17 22.01 -15.68
CA PHE A 216 0.09 22.72 -15.85
C PHE A 216 0.34 23.08 -17.31
N GLU A 217 0.18 22.13 -18.24
CA GLU A 217 0.40 22.38 -19.67
C GLU A 217 -0.57 23.44 -20.22
N LYS A 218 -1.84 23.40 -19.80
CA LYS A 218 -2.85 24.38 -20.21
C LYS A 218 -2.53 25.78 -19.68
N MET A 219 -2.09 25.90 -18.43
CA MET A 219 -1.66 27.17 -17.84
C MET A 219 -0.37 27.71 -18.45
N ALA A 220 0.64 26.86 -18.62
CA ALA A 220 1.92 27.24 -19.21
C ALA A 220 1.78 27.71 -20.66
N ARG A 221 0.75 27.25 -21.39
CA ARG A 221 0.40 27.70 -22.74
C ARG A 221 -0.65 28.82 -22.76
N PHE A 222 -1.01 29.39 -21.61
CA PHE A 222 -2.02 30.43 -21.47
C PHE A 222 -3.40 30.08 -22.08
N LYS A 223 -3.74 28.79 -22.18
CA LYS A 223 -5.05 28.31 -22.65
C LYS A 223 -6.10 28.30 -21.54
N PHE A 224 -5.66 28.49 -20.30
CA PHE A 224 -6.46 28.43 -19.09
C PHE A 224 -5.70 29.17 -17.99
N ILE A 225 -6.36 30.04 -17.23
CA ILE A 225 -5.77 30.75 -16.08
C ILE A 225 -6.74 30.61 -14.92
N CYS A 226 -6.21 30.36 -13.72
CA CYS A 226 -7.00 30.36 -12.50
C CYS A 226 -7.06 31.75 -11.90
N THR A 227 -8.27 32.20 -11.57
CA THR A 227 -8.52 33.43 -10.81
C THR A 227 -8.41 33.20 -9.32
#